data_AF-A0A373D386-F1
#
_entry.id   AF-A0A373D386-F1
#
_cell.length_a   1.000
_cell.length_b   1.000
_cell.length_c   1.000
_cell.angle_alpha   90.00
_cell.angle_beta   90.00
_cell.angle_gamma   90.00
#
_symmetry.space_group_name_H-M   'P 1'
#
loop_
_entity.id
_entity.type
_entity.pdbx_description
1 polymer ?
#
loop_
_entity_poly.entity_id
_entity_poly.type
_entity_poly.pdbx_seq_one_letter_code
_entity_poly.pdbx_strand_id
1 'polypeptide(L)' 'MKRVLIGGFLSLIGSIWAMAVLFVAGSNLTSGWTTPPGRFMTTVAEMGLSEVFGMAILFVVLGIVIMMVELFRRDKQ' A
#
# COMPACT_ATOMS: atom_id res chain seq x y z
N MET A 1 -11.16 10.55 17.82
CA MET A 1 -10.33 11.59 17.16
C MET A 1 -8.90 11.10 17.07
N LYS A 2 -8.20 10.84 18.19
CA LYS A 2 -6.82 10.29 18.19
C LYS A 2 -6.66 9.05 17.29
N ARG A 3 -7.59 8.09 17.36
CA ARG A 3 -7.57 6.86 16.53
C ARG A 3 -7.79 7.13 15.03
N VAL A 4 -8.68 8.07 14.69
CA VAL A 4 -8.87 8.51 13.29
C VAL A 4 -7.58 9.10 12.73
N LEU A 5 -6.91 9.97 13.51
CA LEU A 5 -5.64 10.56 13.10
C LEU A 5 -4.55 9.50 12.91
N ILE A 6 -4.42 8.54 13.83
CA ILE A 6 -3.46 7.43 13.71
C ILE A 6 -3.71 6.62 12.42
N GLY A 7 -4.96 6.27 12.16
CA GLY A 7 -5.33 5.56 10.93
C GLY A 7 -5.05 6.39 9.67
N GLY A 8 -5.31 7.70 9.73
CA GLY A 8 -4.98 8.65 8.67
C GLY A 8 -3.49 8.68 8.36
N PHE A 9 -2.64 8.90 9.37
CA PHE A 9 -1.18 8.89 9.21
C PHE A 9 -0.66 7.54 8.69
N LEU A 10 -1.15 6.42 9.23
CA LEU A 10 -0.74 5.09 8.78
C LEU A 10 -1.09 4.87 7.30
N SER A 11 -2.31 5.26 6.89
CA SER A 11 -2.75 5.14 5.50
C SER A 11 -1.97 6.04 4.56
N LEU A 12 -1.58 7.25 5.01
CA LEU A 12 -0.80 8.20 4.23
C LEU A 12 0.62 7.68 3.98
N ILE A 13 1.28 7.16 5.02
CA ILE A 13 2.63 6.56 4.89
C ILE A 13 2.60 5.41 3.89
N GLY A 14 1.64 4.48 4.05
CA GLY A 14 1.47 3.37 3.12
C GLY A 14 1.22 3.84 1.68
N SER A 15 0.42 4.89 1.49
CA SER A 15 0.12 5.44 0.16
C SER A 15 1.35 6.04 -0.51
N ILE A 16 2.18 6.77 0.26
CA ILE A 16 3.44 7.35 -0.26
C ILE A 16 4.41 6.24 -0.66
N TRP A 17 4.56 5.20 0.16
CA TRP A 17 5.42 4.05 -0.18
C TRP A 17 4.92 3.28 -1.40
N ALA A 18 3.60 3.04 -1.50
CA ALA A 18 3.01 2.39 -2.65
C ALA A 18 3.24 3.22 -3.92
N MET A 19 3.04 4.54 -3.86
CA MET A 19 3.32 5.45 -4.97
C MET A 19 4.79 5.41 -5.39
N ALA A 20 5.72 5.39 -4.44
CA ALA A 20 7.15 5.29 -4.73
C ALA A 20 7.48 3.98 -5.47
N VAL A 21 6.94 2.84 -5.03
CA VAL A 21 7.13 1.56 -5.73
C VAL A 21 6.53 1.61 -7.14
N LEU A 22 5.31 2.13 -7.28
CA LEU A 22 4.64 2.27 -8.57
C LEU A 22 5.49 3.12 -9.54
N PHE A 23 6.06 4.22 -9.07
CA PHE A 23 6.90 5.09 -9.88
C PHE A 23 8.22 4.42 -10.28
N VAL A 24 8.91 3.78 -9.32
CA VAL A 24 10.21 3.14 -9.57
C VAL A 24 10.04 1.91 -10.47
N ALA A 25 9.13 0.98 -10.16
CA ALA A 25 8.90 -0.20 -10.99
C ALA A 25 8.24 0.16 -12.33
N GLY A 26 7.35 1.16 -12.35
CA GLY A 26 6.70 1.61 -13.59
C GLY A 26 7.66 2.30 -14.57
N SER A 27 8.73 2.93 -14.08
CA SER A 27 9.77 3.54 -14.91
C SER A 27 10.88 2.57 -15.34
N ASN A 28 10.96 1.38 -14.73
CA ASN A 28 12.01 0.39 -14.97
C ASN A 28 11.42 -0.98 -15.35
N LEU A 29 10.35 -0.99 -16.15
CA LEU A 29 9.63 -2.22 -16.51
C LEU A 29 10.54 -3.26 -17.16
N THR A 30 10.49 -4.49 -16.66
CA THR A 30 11.24 -5.62 -17.19
C THR A 30 10.81 -5.95 -18.62
N SER A 31 11.73 -6.49 -19.42
CA SER A 31 11.49 -6.85 -20.82
C SER A 31 10.85 -8.23 -20.97
N GLY A 32 11.10 -9.14 -20.03
CA GLY A 32 10.51 -10.48 -19.97
C GLY A 32 9.61 -10.65 -18.75
N TRP A 33 8.46 -11.30 -18.92
CA TRP A 33 7.59 -11.73 -17.82
C TRP A 33 6.73 -12.93 -18.25
N THR A 34 6.24 -13.67 -17.26
CA THR A 34 5.22 -14.71 -17.44
C THR A 34 3.87 -14.22 -16.90
N THR A 35 2.79 -14.81 -17.39
CA THR A 35 1.43 -14.51 -16.91
C THR A 35 0.83 -15.78 -16.32
N PRO A 36 0.49 -15.83 -15.01
CA PRO A 36 0.73 -14.84 -13.93
C PRO A 36 2.23 -14.76 -13.51
N PRO A 37 2.71 -13.71 -12.80
CA PRO A 37 2.00 -12.61 -12.13
C PRO A 37 1.87 -11.30 -12.96
N GLY A 38 2.36 -11.27 -14.19
CA GLY A 38 2.28 -10.10 -15.07
C GLY A 38 3.45 -9.11 -14.89
N ARG A 39 3.65 -8.27 -15.91
CA ARG A 39 4.87 -7.46 -16.10
C ARG A 39 5.26 -6.60 -14.90
N PHE A 40 4.31 -5.86 -14.33
CA PHE A 40 4.59 -4.95 -13.22
C PHE A 40 5.03 -5.72 -11.97
N MET A 41 4.32 -6.77 -11.60
CA MET A 41 4.65 -7.57 -10.42
C MET A 41 5.96 -8.33 -10.58
N THR A 42 6.27 -8.80 -11.81
CA THR A 42 7.59 -9.34 -12.13
C THR A 42 8.69 -8.28 -11.94
N THR A 43 8.46 -7.04 -12.38
CA THR A 43 9.41 -5.93 -12.17
C THR A 43 9.60 -5.63 -10.68
N VAL A 44 8.53 -5.55 -9.91
CA VAL A 44 8.59 -5.34 -8.45
C VAL A 44 9.38 -6.46 -7.75
N ALA A 45 9.26 -7.70 -8.23
CA ALA A 45 10.01 -8.84 -7.72
C ALA A 45 11.51 -8.77 -8.07
N GLU A 46 11.84 -8.55 -9.34
CA GLU A 46 13.23 -8.45 -9.80
C GLU A 46 13.99 -7.28 -9.17
N MET A 47 13.30 -6.18 -8.87
CA MET A 47 13.89 -5.01 -8.20
C MET A 47 13.98 -5.16 -6.67
N GLY A 48 13.54 -6.28 -6.09
CA GLY A 48 13.55 -6.49 -4.64
C GLY A 48 12.55 -5.60 -3.87
N LEU A 49 11.56 -5.02 -4.55
CA LEU A 49 10.59 -4.08 -3.97
C LEU A 49 9.35 -4.79 -3.41
N SER A 50 9.25 -6.12 -3.54
CA SER A 50 8.06 -6.89 -3.15
C SER A 50 7.68 -6.72 -1.68
N GLU A 51 8.67 -6.77 -0.77
CA GLU A 51 8.43 -6.60 0.66
C GLU A 51 7.95 -5.19 1.00
N VAL A 52 8.60 -4.17 0.42
CA VAL A 52 8.24 -2.77 0.59
C VAL A 52 6.83 -2.51 0.08
N PHE A 53 6.48 -3.08 -1.07
CA PHE A 53 5.14 -2.95 -1.65
C PHE A 53 4.07 -3.64 -0.80
N GLY A 54 4.37 -4.85 -0.30
CA GLY A 54 3.49 -5.56 0.62
C GLY A 54 3.26 -4.78 1.93
N MET A 55 4.33 -4.22 2.51
CA MET A 55 4.25 -3.40 3.72
C MET A 55 3.46 -2.11 3.49
N ALA A 56 3.66 -1.47 2.34
CA ALA A 56 2.92 -0.27 1.94
C ALA A 56 1.41 -0.54 1.87
N ILE A 57 1.01 -1.61 1.18
CA ILE A 57 -0.40 -2.03 1.10
C ILE A 57 -0.96 -2.33 2.49
N LEU A 58 -0.20 -3.04 3.33
CA LEU A 58 -0.61 -3.37 4.70
C LEU A 58 -0.88 -2.10 5.53
N PHE A 59 -0.01 -1.08 5.45
CA PHE A 59 -0.23 0.20 6.13
C PHE A 59 -1.45 0.95 5.61
N VAL A 60 -1.68 0.96 4.29
CA VAL A 60 -2.90 1.55 3.71
C VAL A 60 -4.14 0.87 4.27
N VAL A 61 -4.21 -0.46 4.17
CA VAL A 61 -5.38 -1.24 4.59
C VAL A 61 -5.62 -1.09 6.10
N LEU A 62 -4.58 -1.24 6.93
CA LEU A 62 -4.72 -1.07 8.39
C LEU A 62 -5.15 0.34 8.76
N GLY A 63 -4.56 1.36 8.13
CA GLY A 63 -4.92 2.75 8.39
C GLY A 63 -6.39 3.04 8.09
N ILE A 64 -6.86 2.55 6.94
CA ILE A 64 -8.26 2.65 6.53
C ILE A 64 -9.18 1.88 7.47
N VAL A 65 -8.84 0.64 7.85
CA VAL A 65 -9.63 -0.19 8.77
C VAL A 65 -9.78 0.50 10.14
N ILE A 66 -8.69 1.04 10.69
CA ILE A 66 -8.73 1.78 11.97
C ILE A 66 -9.67 2.97 11.89
N MET A 67 -9.60 3.75 10.80
CA MET A 67 -10.49 4.89 10.59
C MET A 67 -11.95 4.46 10.47
N MET A 68 -12.25 3.43 9.67
CA MET A 68 -13.61 2.90 9.51
C MET A 68 -14.19 2.41 10.85
N VAL A 69 -13.43 1.61 11.60
CA VAL A 69 -13.89 1.09 12.90
C VAL A 69 -14.19 2.22 13.89
N GLU A 70 -13.35 3.26 13.93
CA GLU A 70 -13.57 4.40 14.82
C GLU A 70 -14.76 5.26 14.38
N LEU A 71 -15.04 5.38 13.07
CA LEU A 71 -16.22 6.06 12.55
C LEU A 71 -17.50 5.35 12.99
N PHE A 72 -17.61 4.04 12.72
CA PHE A 72 -18.80 3.25 13.10
C PHE A 72 -19.01 3.14 14.61
N ARG A 73 -17.95 3.26 15.43
CA ARG A 73 -18.08 3.30 16.90
C ARG A 73 -18.68 4.63 17.38
N ARG A 74 -18.43 5.73 16.67
CA ARG A 74 -18.99 7.05 16.99
C ARG A 74 -20.46 7.15 16.61
N ASP A 75 -20.86 6.54 15.50
CA ASP A 75 -22.27 6.55 15.07
C ASP A 75 -23.22 5.79 16.02
N LYS A 76 -22.67 4.95 16.91
CA LYS A 76 -23.43 4.20 17.92
C LYS A 76 -23.53 4.89 19.29
N GLN A 77 -22.84 6.01 19.50
CA GLN A 77 -22.84 6.77 20.76
C GLN A 77 -23.61 8.07 20.59
#